data_AF-A0A1M6FD05-F1
#
_entry.id   AF-A0A1M6FD05-F1
#
_cell.length_a   1.000
_cell.length_b   1.000
_cell.length_c   1.000
_cell.angle_alpha   90.00
_cell.angle_beta   90.00
_cell.angle_gamma   90.00
#
_symmetry.space_group_name_H-M   'P 1'
#
loop_
_entity.id
_entity.type
_entity.pdbx_description
1 polymer ?
#
loop_
_entity_poly.entity_id
_entity_poly.type
_entity_poly.pdbx_seq_one_letter_code
_entity_poly.pdbx_strand_id
1 'polypeptide(L)'
;MIQRKIAGYPERLGKMQKRYGAVFAPNASEISSAIKGLNAYMLQLQVNKGSFLKLKEEIEGDAAKLEEIEKSLDRAELSESVRLSLVQVMHAKATASDYVNSIDAQLDVAAVAKEKLELAQKQKKTIDVINLLTMIQKGDGYRL
;
A
#
# COMPACT_ATOMS: atom_id res chain seq x y z
N MET A 1 -10.38 -3.84 30.29
CA MET A 1 -9.85 -4.68 29.18
C MET A 1 -9.49 -3.84 27.95
N ILE A 2 -10.36 -2.91 27.51
CA ILE A 2 -10.13 -2.01 26.37
C ILE A 2 -8.87 -1.13 26.51
N GLN A 3 -8.64 -0.49 27.65
CA GLN A 3 -7.46 0.39 27.85
C GLN A 3 -6.11 -0.33 27.65
N ARG A 4 -5.98 -1.59 28.11
CA ARG A 4 -4.78 -2.41 27.86
C ARG A 4 -4.56 -2.70 26.37
N LYS A 5 -5.65 -2.93 25.63
CA LYS A 5 -5.60 -3.16 24.18
C LYS A 5 -5.18 -1.88 23.44
N ILE A 6 -5.73 -0.74 23.86
CA ILE A 6 -5.42 0.59 23.28
C ILE A 6 -3.94 0.95 23.44
N ALA A 7 -3.39 0.71 24.64
CA ALA A 7 -1.97 0.93 24.90
C ALA A 7 -1.05 0.12 23.97
N GLY A 8 -1.54 -0.97 23.37
CA GLY A 8 -0.81 -1.79 22.41
C GLY A 8 -0.87 -1.32 20.95
N TYR A 9 -1.76 -0.38 20.61
CA TYR A 9 -1.87 0.12 19.23
C TYR A 9 -0.60 0.79 18.70
N PRO A 10 0.10 1.64 19.46
CA PRO A 10 1.35 2.25 19.01
C PRO A 10 2.40 1.20 18.59
N GLU A 11 2.53 0.12 19.35
CA GLU A 11 3.49 -0.94 19.04
C GLU A 11 3.09 -1.71 17.77
N ARG A 12 1.80 -2.06 17.63
CA ARG A 12 1.27 -2.75 16.44
C ARG A 12 1.43 -1.89 15.18
N LEU A 13 1.11 -0.61 15.28
CA LEU A 13 1.32 0.37 14.21
C LEU A 13 2.80 0.47 13.87
N GLY A 14 3.69 0.61 14.86
CA GLY A 14 5.13 0.66 14.65
C GLY A 14 5.67 -0.57 13.91
N LYS A 15 5.21 -1.78 14.26
CA LYS A 15 5.58 -3.01 13.53
C LYS A 15 5.08 -3.00 12.08
N MET A 16 3.87 -2.48 11.85
CA MET A 16 3.29 -2.37 10.50
C MET A 16 3.98 -1.33 9.64
N GLN A 17 4.30 -0.17 10.21
CA GLN A 17 5.08 0.88 9.57
C GLN A 17 6.45 0.36 9.14
N LYS A 18 7.14 -0.41 10.00
CA LYS A 18 8.41 -1.05 9.64
C LYS A 18 8.26 -2.03 8.46
N ARG A 19 7.22 -2.87 8.46
CA ARG A 19 6.93 -3.79 7.35
C ARG A 19 6.62 -3.05 6.05
N TYR A 20 5.88 -1.96 6.15
CA TYR A 20 5.58 -1.10 5.01
C TYR A 20 6.83 -0.37 4.49
N GLY A 21 7.69 0.13 5.37
CA GLY A 21 8.97 0.75 4.99
C GLY A 21 9.98 -0.21 4.35
N ALA A 22 9.81 -1.52 4.53
CA ALA A 22 10.59 -2.55 3.85
C ALA A 22 10.09 -2.86 2.42
N VAL A 23 8.99 -2.24 1.98
CA VAL A 23 8.50 -2.38 0.61
C VAL A 23 9.29 -1.43 -0.29
N PHE A 24 10.20 -1.99 -1.08
CA PHE A 24 11.03 -1.22 -1.99
C PHE A 24 10.39 -1.12 -3.37
N ALA A 25 10.40 0.08 -3.94
CA ALA A 25 10.10 0.26 -5.35
C ALA A 25 11.13 -0.51 -6.19
N PRO A 26 10.70 -1.26 -7.21
CA PRO A 26 11.58 -2.06 -8.03
C PRO A 26 12.45 -1.18 -8.93
N ASN A 27 13.74 -1.50 -9.02
CA ASN A 27 14.67 -0.90 -9.97
C ASN A 27 15.02 -1.94 -11.05
N ALA A 28 14.75 -1.64 -12.31
CA ALA A 28 15.07 -2.53 -13.43
C ALA A 28 15.49 -1.74 -14.67
N SER A 29 16.50 -2.25 -15.38
CA SER A 29 16.99 -1.69 -16.65
C SER A 29 16.22 -2.20 -17.87
N GLU A 30 15.53 -3.35 -17.74
CA GLU A 30 14.78 -3.98 -18.83
C GLU A 30 13.27 -3.93 -18.57
N ILE A 31 12.48 -3.67 -19.63
CA ILE A 31 11.02 -3.52 -19.56
C ILE A 31 10.34 -4.75 -18.95
N SER A 32 10.69 -5.96 -19.39
CA SER A 32 10.08 -7.21 -18.89
C SER A 32 10.36 -7.43 -17.39
N SER A 33 11.58 -7.11 -16.95
CA SER A 33 12.00 -7.21 -15.56
C SER A 33 11.33 -6.12 -14.70
N ALA A 34 11.17 -4.91 -15.25
CA ALA A 34 10.45 -3.81 -14.62
C ALA A 34 8.96 -4.18 -14.37
N ILE A 35 8.27 -4.76 -15.35
CA ILE A 35 6.89 -5.23 -15.20
C ILE A 35 6.78 -6.29 -14.10
N LYS A 36 7.69 -7.28 -14.07
CA LYS A 36 7.70 -8.31 -13.03
C LYS A 36 7.93 -7.70 -11.64
N GLY A 37 8.92 -6.81 -11.51
CA GLY A 37 9.20 -6.11 -10.26
C GLY A 37 8.02 -5.28 -9.78
N LEU A 38 7.34 -4.58 -10.70
CA LEU A 38 6.19 -3.74 -10.39
C LEU A 38 4.99 -4.56 -9.94
N ASN A 39 4.73 -5.72 -10.55
CA ASN A 39 3.70 -6.65 -10.08
C ASN A 39 3.99 -7.15 -8.64
N ALA A 40 5.24 -7.51 -8.34
CA ALA A 40 5.62 -7.95 -7.00
C ALA A 40 5.47 -6.82 -5.96
N TYR A 41 5.87 -5.60 -6.32
CA TYR A 41 5.68 -4.41 -5.49
C TYR A 41 4.19 -4.15 -5.20
N MET A 42 3.34 -4.17 -6.22
CA MET A 42 1.89 -4.01 -6.06
C MET A 42 1.29 -5.07 -5.14
N LEU A 43 1.71 -6.34 -5.28
CA LEU A 43 1.25 -7.42 -4.41
C LEU A 43 1.64 -7.17 -2.95
N GLN A 44 2.89 -6.74 -2.70
CA GLN A 44 3.38 -6.41 -1.36
C GLN A 44 2.58 -5.25 -0.73
N LEU A 45 2.27 -4.22 -1.53
CA LEU A 45 1.41 -3.12 -1.12
C LEU A 45 0.01 -3.58 -0.75
N GLN A 46 -0.62 -4.45 -1.55
CA GLN A 46 -1.96 -5.00 -1.26
C GLN A 46 -1.99 -5.79 0.05
N VAL A 47 -0.97 -6.61 0.32
CA VAL A 47 -0.85 -7.37 1.57
C VAL A 47 -0.73 -6.42 2.78
N ASN A 48 0.08 -5.37 2.65
CA ASN A 48 0.20 -4.35 3.69
C ASN A 48 -1.10 -3.58 3.89
N LYS A 49 -1.78 -3.19 2.80
CA LYS A 49 -3.10 -2.53 2.86
C LYS A 49 -4.09 -3.37 3.65
N GLY A 50 -4.21 -4.65 3.33
CA GLY A 50 -5.10 -5.57 4.04
C GLY A 50 -4.80 -5.67 5.53
N SER A 51 -3.52 -5.58 5.91
CA SER A 51 -3.13 -5.55 7.32
C SER A 51 -3.56 -4.24 8.00
N PHE A 52 -3.35 -3.09 7.36
CA PHE A 52 -3.78 -1.77 7.88
C PHE A 52 -5.30 -1.65 7.97
N LEU A 53 -6.05 -2.20 7.02
CA LEU A 53 -7.51 -2.22 7.06
C LEU A 53 -8.04 -3.00 8.27
N LYS A 54 -7.53 -4.22 8.51
CA LYS A 54 -7.93 -5.01 9.69
C LYS A 54 -7.65 -4.27 11.00
N LEU A 55 -6.47 -3.64 11.10
CA LEU A 55 -6.12 -2.86 12.27
C LEU A 55 -7.03 -1.63 12.43
N LYS A 56 -7.36 -0.96 11.32
CA LYS A 56 -8.28 0.18 11.30
C LYS A 56 -9.67 -0.22 11.79
N GLU A 57 -10.23 -1.33 11.30
CA GLU A 57 -11.53 -1.86 11.75
C GLU A 57 -11.53 -2.14 13.26
N GLU A 58 -10.47 -2.77 13.78
CA GLU A 58 -10.33 -3.00 15.22
C GLU A 58 -10.27 -1.70 16.03
N ILE A 59 -9.53 -0.70 15.55
CA ILE A 59 -9.41 0.61 16.19
C ILE A 59 -10.75 1.35 16.15
N GLU A 60 -11.48 1.31 15.04
CA GLU A 60 -12.78 1.95 14.89
C GLU A 60 -13.82 1.35 15.84
N GLY A 61 -13.83 0.02 15.99
CA GLY A 61 -14.70 -0.65 16.96
C GLY A 61 -14.39 -0.27 18.41
N ASP A 62 -13.11 -0.07 18.76
CA ASP A 62 -12.73 0.36 20.10
C ASP A 62 -12.92 1.87 20.32
N ALA A 63 -12.80 2.69 19.27
CA ALA A 63 -13.13 4.12 19.28
C ALA A 63 -14.61 4.33 19.57
N ALA A 64 -15.50 3.62 18.86
CA ALA A 64 -16.94 3.72 19.05
C ALA A 64 -17.33 3.38 20.51
N LYS A 65 -16.77 2.31 21.08
CA LYS A 65 -17.01 1.94 22.48
C LYS A 65 -16.53 3.00 23.46
N LEU A 66 -15.37 3.61 23.20
CA LEU A 66 -14.87 4.69 24.05
C LEU A 66 -15.72 5.96 23.94
N GLU A 67 -16.17 6.32 22.75
CA GLU A 67 -17.08 7.44 22.53
C GLU A 67 -18.44 7.21 23.23
N GLU A 68 -18.94 5.97 23.27
CA GLU A 68 -20.14 5.61 24.04
C GLU A 68 -19.93 5.77 25.56
N ILE A 69 -18.76 5.37 26.07
CA ILE A 69 -18.40 5.57 27.49
C ILE A 69 -18.27 7.06 27.80
N GLU A 70 -17.68 7.85 26.90
CA GLU A 70 -17.56 9.30 27.06
C GLU A 70 -18.94 9.98 27.08
N LYS A 71 -19.86 9.55 26.21
CA LYS A 71 -21.23 10.12 26.16
C LYS A 71 -22.11 9.71 27.33
N SER A 72 -21.84 8.58 27.97
CA SER A 72 -22.63 8.07 29.11
C SER A 72 -22.18 8.62 30.47
N LEU A 73 -20.98 9.23 30.54
CA LEU A 73 -20.45 9.85 31.75
C LEU A 73 -20.55 11.37 31.65
N ASP A 74 -20.92 12.04 32.75
CA ASP A 74 -20.87 13.49 32.80
C ASP A 74 -19.41 13.96 32.70
N ARG A 75 -19.14 15.11 32.05
CA ARG A 75 -17.75 15.53 31.74
C ARG A 75 -16.86 15.67 32.99
N ALA A 76 -17.47 15.93 34.15
CA ALA A 76 -16.81 16.01 35.45
C ALA A 76 -16.40 14.63 36.02
N GLU A 77 -17.04 13.55 35.60
CA GLU A 77 -16.82 12.17 36.09
C GLU A 77 -15.88 11.37 35.18
N LEU A 78 -15.55 11.90 34.00
CA LEU A 78 -14.61 11.29 33.06
C LEU A 78 -13.19 11.30 33.60
N SER A 79 -12.72 10.13 34.03
CA SER A 79 -11.33 9.95 34.46
C SER A 79 -10.34 10.35 33.36
N GLU A 80 -9.21 10.94 33.76
CA GLU A 80 -8.11 11.33 32.88
C GLU A 80 -7.62 10.15 32.02
N SER A 81 -7.63 8.94 32.58
CA SER A 81 -7.28 7.70 31.89
C SER A 81 -8.17 7.42 30.65
N VAL A 82 -9.47 7.71 30.73
CA VAL A 82 -10.39 7.54 29.59
C VAL A 82 -10.11 8.58 28.51
N ARG A 83 -9.87 9.84 28.89
CA ARG A 83 -9.53 10.91 27.94
C ARG A 83 -8.22 10.61 27.20
N LEU A 84 -7.19 10.15 27.92
CA LEU A 84 -5.92 9.73 27.30
C LEU A 84 -6.13 8.54 26.35
N SER A 85 -6.96 7.58 26.73
CA SER A 85 -7.29 6.43 25.88
C SER A 85 -8.00 6.85 24.59
N LEU A 86 -8.92 7.82 24.67
CA LEU A 86 -9.61 8.37 23.51
C LEU A 86 -8.62 9.03 22.54
N VAL A 87 -7.75 9.91 23.06
CA VAL A 87 -6.72 10.57 22.24
C VAL A 87 -5.81 9.53 21.56
N GLN A 88 -5.37 8.50 22.30
CA GLN A 88 -4.55 7.42 21.74
C GLN A 88 -5.25 6.67 20.61
N VAL A 89 -6.54 6.34 20.79
CA VAL A 89 -7.32 5.65 19.77
C VAL A 89 -7.58 6.54 18.56
N MET A 90 -7.89 7.82 18.75
CA MET A 90 -8.07 8.75 17.64
C MET A 90 -6.77 8.92 16.84
N HIS A 91 -5.63 9.04 17.50
CA HIS A 91 -4.33 9.10 16.84
C HIS A 91 -4.04 7.81 16.07
N ALA A 92 -4.31 6.64 16.67
CA ALA A 92 -4.13 5.35 16.01
C ALA A 92 -5.03 5.22 14.77
N LYS A 93 -6.29 5.70 14.86
CA LYS A 93 -7.26 5.71 13.75
C LYS A 93 -6.80 6.59 12.60
N ALA A 94 -6.35 7.80 12.90
CA ALA A 94 -5.80 8.72 11.91
C ALA A 94 -4.58 8.10 11.21
N THR A 95 -3.63 7.60 12.00
CA THR A 95 -2.41 6.94 11.48
C THR A 95 -2.76 5.78 10.55
N ALA A 96 -3.64 4.87 10.97
CA ALA A 96 -4.03 3.73 10.14
C ALA A 96 -4.71 4.18 8.83
N SER A 97 -5.53 5.23 8.87
CA SER A 97 -6.21 5.77 7.69
C SER A 97 -5.21 6.41 6.71
N ASP A 98 -4.24 7.17 7.21
CA ASP A 98 -3.20 7.80 6.38
C ASP A 98 -2.38 6.75 5.63
N TYR A 99 -2.02 5.65 6.29
CA TYR A 99 -1.29 4.55 5.62
C TYR A 99 -2.15 3.83 4.58
N VAL A 100 -3.44 3.61 4.83
CA VAL A 100 -4.34 3.03 3.82
C VAL A 100 -4.41 3.94 2.59
N ASN A 101 -4.63 5.24 2.79
CA ASN A 101 -4.72 6.23 1.71
C ASN A 101 -3.39 6.34 0.93
N SER A 102 -2.26 6.35 1.63
CA SER A 102 -0.92 6.37 1.03
C SER A 102 -0.66 5.13 0.17
N ILE A 103 -1.04 3.95 0.66
CA ILE A 103 -0.90 2.71 -0.11
C ILE A 103 -1.79 2.73 -1.35
N ASP A 104 -3.01 3.27 -1.26
CA ASP A 104 -3.90 3.40 -2.42
C ASP A 104 -3.34 4.32 -3.49
N ALA A 105 -2.83 5.49 -3.11
CA ALA A 105 -2.15 6.38 -4.04
C ALA A 105 -0.95 5.69 -4.72
N GLN A 106 -0.18 4.88 -3.98
CA GLN A 106 0.95 4.12 -4.56
C GLN A 106 0.50 3.00 -5.50
N LEU A 107 -0.62 2.33 -5.20
CA LEU A 107 -1.20 1.32 -6.09
C LEU A 107 -1.69 1.92 -7.40
N ASP A 108 -2.35 3.07 -7.34
CA ASP A 108 -2.83 3.80 -8.53
C ASP A 108 -1.64 4.23 -9.41
N VAL A 109 -0.61 4.82 -8.81
CA VAL A 109 0.61 5.21 -9.52
C VAL A 109 1.30 3.99 -10.14
N ALA A 110 1.38 2.87 -9.40
CA ALA A 110 1.98 1.64 -9.90
C ALA A 110 1.17 1.03 -11.06
N ALA A 111 -0.17 1.10 -11.01
CA ALA A 111 -1.02 0.64 -12.10
C ALA A 111 -0.76 1.45 -13.39
N VAL A 112 -0.72 2.77 -13.30
CA VAL A 112 -0.40 3.65 -14.44
C VAL A 112 1.00 3.38 -14.98
N ALA A 113 1.99 3.19 -14.10
CA ALA A 113 3.35 2.85 -14.52
C ALA A 113 3.39 1.49 -15.26
N LYS A 114 2.63 0.51 -14.80
CA LYS A 114 2.52 -0.81 -15.43
C LYS A 114 1.93 -0.72 -16.83
N GLU A 115 0.83 0.00 -17.00
CA GLU A 115 0.21 0.20 -18.32
C GLU A 115 1.18 0.83 -19.32
N LYS A 116 1.95 1.84 -18.88
CA LYS A 116 2.98 2.48 -19.71
C LYS A 116 4.10 1.50 -20.10
N LEU A 117 4.57 0.67 -19.17
CA LEU A 117 5.60 -0.33 -19.45
C LEU A 117 5.09 -1.41 -20.41
N GLU A 118 3.84 -1.87 -20.25
CA GLU A 118 3.22 -2.84 -21.16
C GLU A 118 3.05 -2.27 -22.57
N LEU A 119 2.68 -0.99 -22.69
CA LEU A 119 2.65 -0.29 -23.98
C LEU A 119 4.04 -0.21 -24.63
N ALA A 120 5.06 0.19 -23.85
CA ALA A 120 6.44 0.23 -24.34
C ALA A 120 6.94 -1.15 -24.79
N GLN A 121 6.55 -2.22 -24.07
CA GLN A 121 6.88 -3.59 -24.46
C GLN A 121 6.24 -3.97 -25.81
N LYS A 122 4.99 -3.58 -26.05
CA LYS A 122 4.31 -3.80 -27.33
C LYS A 122 5.00 -3.03 -28.46
N GLN A 123 5.32 -1.76 -28.25
CA GLN A 123 6.01 -0.93 -29.25
C GLN A 123 7.38 -1.51 -29.61
N LYS A 124 8.16 -1.96 -28.62
CA LYS A 124 9.45 -2.62 -28.86
C LYS A 124 9.28 -3.83 -29.78
N LYS A 125 8.33 -4.72 -29.47
CA LYS A 125 8.04 -5.89 -30.31
C LYS A 125 7.66 -5.51 -31.75
N THR A 126 6.87 -4.44 -31.92
CA THR A 126 6.52 -3.93 -33.26
C THR A 126 7.74 -3.45 -34.03
N ILE A 127 8.64 -2.69 -33.38
CA ILE A 127 9.89 -2.23 -33.99
C ILE A 127 10.78 -3.42 -34.37
N ASP A 128 10.90 -4.42 -33.50
CA ASP A 128 11.68 -5.63 -33.76
C ASP A 128 11.17 -6.37 -35.01
N VAL A 129 9.83 -6.46 -35.18
CA VAL A 129 9.21 -7.05 -36.38
C VAL A 129 9.49 -6.21 -37.64
N ILE A 130 9.39 -4.88 -37.56
CA ILE A 130 9.70 -3.98 -38.69
C ILE A 130 11.16 -4.14 -39.10
N ASN A 131 12.08 -4.22 -38.14
CA ASN A 131 13.50 -4.42 -38.40
C ASN A 131 13.74 -5.77 -39.10
N LEU A 132 13.10 -6.85 -38.63
CA LEU A 132 13.15 -8.17 -39.26
C LEU A 132 12.65 -8.13 -40.71
N LEU A 133 11.48 -7.52 -40.95
CA LEU A 133 10.92 -7.37 -42.30
C LEU A 133 11.85 -6.55 -43.21
N THR A 134 12.47 -5.50 -42.67
CA THR A 134 13.43 -4.67 -43.42
C THR A 134 14.70 -5.45 -43.77
N MET A 135 15.22 -6.29 -42.85
CA MET A 135 16.36 -7.16 -43.13
C MET A 135 16.03 -8.21 -44.21
N ILE A 136 14.82 -8.77 -44.19
CA ILE A 136 14.34 -9.69 -45.23
C ILE A 136 14.26 -8.96 -46.58
N GLN A 137 13.66 -7.76 -46.62
CA GLN A 137 13.52 -6.98 -47.86
C GLN A 137 14.86 -6.53 -48.46
N LYS A 138 15.87 -6.25 -47.62
CA LYS A 138 17.22 -5.88 -48.07
C LYS A 138 18.05 -7.06 -48.59
N GLY A 139 17.53 -8.29 -48.54
CA GLY A 139 18.22 -9.48 -49.02
C GLY A 139 19.34 -9.98 -48.10
N ASP A 140 19.45 -9.45 -46.89
CA ASP A 140 20.47 -9.85 -45.89
C ASP A 140 20.09 -11.12 -45.11
N GLY A 141 18.90 -11.70 -45.35
CA GLY A 141 18.42 -12.92 -44.70
C GLY A 141 18.27 -14.06 -45.70
N TYR A 142 18.91 -15.20 -45.39
CA TYR A 142 18.99 -16.47 -46.13
C TYR A 142 20.12 -16.60 -47.18
N ARG A 143 21.35 -16.77 -46.68
CA ARG A 143 22.16 -17.91 -47.14
C ARG A 143 21.99 -19.03 -46.10
N LEU A 144 21.33 -20.12 -46.52
CA LEU A 144 21.32 -21.41 -45.81
C LEU A 144 22.74 -21.98 -45.75
#